data_AF-A0A6V7P2P0-F1
#
_entry.id   AF-A0A6V7P2P0-F1
#
_cell.length_a   1.000
_cell.length_b   1.000
_cell.length_c   1.000
_cell.angle_alpha   90.00
_cell.angle_beta   90.00
_cell.angle_gamma   90.00
#
_symmetry.space_group_name_H-M   'P 1'
#
loop_
_entity.id
_entity.type
_entity.pdbx_description
1 polymer ?
#
loop_
_entity_poly.entity_id
_entity_poly.type
_entity_poly.pdbx_seq_one_letter_code
_entity_poly.pdbx_strand_id
1 'polypeptide(L)'
;MSLDNETGLDPPGIRVRPVTGLVAADYFAPGYFVWAVLIANLASIGYEEKTMYMAAYDWRISFQNTEIRDQTLSGIKSNIELMVSTNGGNKVVVIPHSMGVLYFLHFMKWVEAPAPMGGGGGPDWCAKHIKAVMNIGGPFLGLPKAVTGLFSAEARDVAVARAMAPGVLGSDFLGLHTLQHIMRMTRTWDSTMSMIPKGGETIWGDLDWSPEEGFACSSKKSKNNNSDVSQGDNTNNREFQSQAVNFGRMISFGKDVAEASSSKIERMDFRDAVKGYSYAHLNVSCSDIWTEYHELGWGGIKAVADYKVHTAGSILDLLQFVAPKMMNRGNAHFSYGIADNLDDPKYNHYKYWSNPLETKLPNAPEMEIFSLYGVGIPTERASERGLHVRKGMAGENPFNPSGIKTYIREYNHAPPANLLEGRGTQSGAHVDIMGNFALIEDIIRVAAGATGEDLGGDRVYSDIFKWSEKINLKL
;
A
#
# COMPACT_ATOMS: atom_id res chain seq x y z
N MET A 1 -10.13 -9.10 17.36
CA MET A 1 -9.73 -8.46 16.08
C MET A 1 -9.10 -9.42 15.07
N SER A 2 -8.65 -10.61 15.49
CA SER A 2 -8.23 -11.66 14.55
C SER A 2 -9.40 -12.17 13.71
N LEU A 3 -9.07 -12.62 12.50
CA LEU A 3 -9.99 -13.31 11.59
C LEU A 3 -9.79 -14.82 11.70
N ASP A 4 -10.78 -15.56 11.24
CA ASP A 4 -10.69 -17.00 11.05
C ASP A 4 -9.62 -17.32 9.99
N ASN A 5 -8.71 -18.23 10.32
CA ASN A 5 -7.51 -18.45 9.52
C ASN A 5 -7.79 -19.19 8.19
N GLU A 6 -8.94 -19.85 8.06
CA GLU A 6 -9.30 -20.58 6.85
C GLU A 6 -10.20 -19.73 5.94
N THR A 7 -11.23 -19.11 6.52
CA THR A 7 -12.24 -18.35 5.77
C THR A 7 -11.89 -16.88 5.55
N GLY A 8 -11.05 -16.29 6.41
CA GLY A 8 -10.81 -14.84 6.40
C GLY A 8 -11.99 -14.00 6.86
N LEU A 9 -12.97 -14.61 7.53
CA LEU A 9 -14.15 -13.94 8.07
C LEU A 9 -14.05 -13.83 9.61
N ASP A 10 -15.11 -13.32 10.24
CA ASP A 10 -15.15 -13.24 11.70
C ASP A 10 -15.19 -14.66 12.31
N PRO A 11 -14.46 -14.93 13.41
CA PRO A 11 -14.54 -16.22 14.11
C PRO A 11 -15.95 -16.53 14.64
N PRO A 12 -16.30 -17.82 14.82
CA PRO A 12 -17.60 -18.21 15.37
C PRO A 12 -17.92 -17.50 16.70
N GLY A 13 -19.12 -16.91 16.78
CA GLY A 13 -19.59 -16.19 17.97
C GLY A 13 -19.08 -14.75 18.11
N ILE A 14 -18.23 -14.27 17.20
CA ILE A 14 -17.72 -12.90 17.18
C ILE A 14 -18.25 -12.16 15.94
N ARG A 15 -18.61 -10.88 16.10
CA ARG A 15 -18.98 -10.00 14.99
C ARG A 15 -18.33 -8.64 15.19
N VAL A 16 -17.66 -8.16 14.15
CA VAL A 16 -17.03 -6.83 14.14
C VAL A 16 -17.49 -6.12 12.87
N ARG A 17 -17.97 -4.88 12.99
CA ARG A 17 -18.47 -4.10 11.86
C ARG A 17 -17.87 -2.70 11.87
N PRO A 18 -17.61 -2.12 10.68
CA PRO A 18 -17.15 -0.75 10.60
C PRO A 18 -18.27 0.20 11.06
N VAL A 19 -17.87 1.30 11.70
CA VAL A 19 -18.77 2.44 11.92
C VAL A 19 -19.03 3.11 10.57
N THR A 20 -20.27 3.55 10.33
CA THR A 20 -20.68 4.19 9.08
C THR A 20 -20.75 5.71 9.21
N GLY A 21 -20.71 6.40 8.06
CA GLY A 21 -20.86 7.86 7.97
C GLY A 21 -19.56 8.63 8.21
N LEU A 22 -19.66 9.96 8.17
CA LEU A 22 -18.51 10.87 8.32
C LEU A 22 -17.83 10.74 9.70
N VAL A 23 -18.58 10.35 10.73
CA VAL A 23 -18.07 10.08 12.08
C VAL A 23 -16.98 8.99 12.09
N ALA A 24 -16.98 8.09 11.10
CA ALA A 24 -15.95 7.06 10.95
C ALA A 24 -14.58 7.62 10.51
N ALA A 25 -14.52 8.87 10.04
CA ALA A 25 -13.35 9.43 9.35
C ALA A 25 -12.70 10.65 10.04
N ASP A 26 -13.37 11.27 11.01
CA ASP A 26 -12.90 12.50 11.64
C ASP A 26 -11.62 12.27 12.48
N TYR A 27 -11.70 11.40 13.49
CA TYR A 27 -10.58 11.08 14.36
C TYR A 27 -10.47 9.57 14.57
N PHE A 28 -9.33 9.01 14.17
CA PHE A 28 -9.05 7.59 14.35
C PHE A 28 -8.61 7.29 15.80
N ALA A 29 -8.01 8.27 16.47
CA ALA A 29 -7.73 8.30 17.91
C ALA A 29 -7.70 9.77 18.39
N PRO A 30 -7.85 10.07 19.70
CA PRO A 30 -7.67 11.43 20.22
C PRO A 30 -6.32 12.03 19.76
N GLY A 31 -6.37 13.16 19.03
CA GLY A 31 -5.19 13.81 18.45
C GLY A 31 -4.68 13.25 17.12
N TYR A 32 -5.37 12.26 16.53
CA TYR A 32 -5.01 11.64 15.25
C TYR A 32 -6.13 11.84 14.21
N PHE A 33 -6.06 12.96 13.48
CA PHE A 33 -6.98 13.27 12.38
C PHE A 33 -6.55 12.56 11.09
N VAL A 34 -7.49 11.91 10.41
CA VAL A 34 -7.24 11.25 9.11
C VAL A 34 -7.87 12.09 8.00
N TRP A 35 -9.17 12.35 8.07
CA TRP A 35 -9.90 13.07 7.02
C TRP A 35 -10.44 14.45 7.46
N ALA A 36 -10.45 14.76 8.75
CA ALA A 36 -11.10 15.96 9.28
C ALA A 36 -10.66 17.28 8.60
N VAL A 37 -9.36 17.43 8.32
CA VAL A 37 -8.84 18.63 7.65
C VAL A 37 -9.39 18.75 6.23
N LEU A 38 -9.43 17.65 5.47
CA LEU A 38 -9.97 17.66 4.12
C LEU A 38 -11.48 17.93 4.13
N ILE A 39 -12.21 17.27 5.02
CA ILE A 39 -13.67 17.45 5.18
C ILE A 39 -13.98 18.91 5.51
N ALA A 40 -13.24 19.54 6.43
CA ALA A 40 -13.43 20.95 6.79
C ALA A 40 -13.17 21.91 5.61
N ASN A 41 -12.16 21.62 4.79
CA ASN A 41 -11.89 22.44 3.61
C ASN A 41 -12.94 22.25 2.50
N LEU A 42 -13.42 21.03 2.27
CA LEU A 42 -14.53 20.76 1.36
C LEU A 42 -15.80 21.48 1.83
N ALA A 43 -16.09 21.43 3.13
CA ALA A 43 -17.21 22.15 3.71
C ALA A 43 -17.10 23.67 3.51
N SER A 44 -15.88 24.21 3.57
CA SER A 44 -15.62 25.64 3.36
C SER A 44 -15.92 26.12 1.93
N ILE A 45 -15.90 25.23 0.93
CA ILE A 45 -16.28 25.53 -0.46
C ILE A 45 -17.72 25.09 -0.80
N GLY A 46 -18.52 24.71 0.20
CA GLY A 46 -19.95 24.42 0.04
C GLY A 46 -20.33 22.94 -0.06
N TYR A 47 -19.42 22.00 0.18
CA TYR A 47 -19.81 20.60 0.34
C TYR A 47 -20.52 20.37 1.68
N GLU A 48 -21.66 19.69 1.63
CA GLU A 48 -22.44 19.29 2.80
C GLU A 48 -22.42 17.77 2.97
N GLU A 49 -22.93 17.28 4.11
CA GLU A 49 -23.09 15.85 4.39
C GLU A 49 -23.88 15.10 3.29
N LYS A 50 -24.88 15.75 2.68
CA LYS A 50 -25.64 15.16 1.55
C LYS A 50 -24.83 15.01 0.25
N THR A 51 -23.72 15.73 0.13
CA THR A 51 -22.82 15.74 -1.05
C THR A 51 -21.46 15.10 -0.76
N MET A 52 -21.25 14.60 0.45
CA MET A 52 -20.04 13.90 0.88
C MET A 52 -20.40 12.52 1.39
N TYR A 53 -19.72 11.50 0.89
CA TYR A 53 -19.93 10.13 1.31
C TYR A 53 -18.62 9.50 1.77
N MET A 54 -18.60 9.03 3.02
CA MET A 54 -17.48 8.24 3.55
C MET A 54 -17.79 6.75 3.41
N ALA A 55 -17.09 6.10 2.49
CA ALA A 55 -17.16 4.66 2.27
C ALA A 55 -16.30 3.91 3.30
N ALA A 56 -16.77 3.82 4.55
CA ALA A 56 -16.10 3.03 5.58
C ALA A 56 -16.31 1.52 5.36
N TYR A 57 -15.23 0.74 5.47
CA TYR A 57 -15.26 -0.71 5.28
C TYR A 57 -14.34 -1.42 6.30
N ASP A 58 -14.56 -2.71 6.50
CA ASP A 58 -13.66 -3.51 7.32
C ASP A 58 -12.39 -3.84 6.55
N TRP A 59 -11.36 -3.06 6.82
CA TRP A 59 -10.06 -3.17 6.18
C TRP A 59 -9.33 -4.48 6.51
N ARG A 60 -9.77 -5.28 7.49
CA ARG A 60 -9.08 -6.52 7.86
C ARG A 60 -9.31 -7.65 6.86
N ILE A 61 -10.48 -7.67 6.22
CA ILE A 61 -10.93 -8.77 5.36
C ILE A 61 -10.60 -8.51 3.89
N SER A 62 -10.57 -9.58 3.08
CA SER A 62 -10.33 -9.45 1.64
C SER A 62 -11.42 -8.64 0.94
N PHE A 63 -11.07 -8.03 -0.20
CA PHE A 63 -11.96 -7.07 -0.87
C PHE A 63 -13.28 -7.71 -1.29
N GLN A 64 -13.25 -8.92 -1.85
CA GLN A 64 -14.46 -9.64 -2.21
C GLN A 64 -15.26 -10.09 -0.98
N ASN A 65 -14.59 -10.44 0.14
CA ASN A 65 -15.29 -10.82 1.36
C ASN A 65 -16.04 -9.65 2.00
N THR A 66 -15.66 -8.39 1.75
CA THR A 66 -16.47 -7.23 2.16
C THR A 66 -17.85 -7.24 1.52
N GLU A 67 -17.94 -7.68 0.26
CA GLU A 67 -19.22 -7.83 -0.42
C GLU A 67 -19.99 -9.03 0.13
N ILE A 68 -19.36 -10.20 0.23
CA ILE A 68 -20.02 -11.42 0.72
C ILE A 68 -20.57 -11.23 2.14
N ARG A 69 -19.81 -10.57 3.02
CA ARG A 69 -20.17 -10.44 4.44
C ARG A 69 -21.14 -9.29 4.69
N ASP A 70 -20.88 -8.12 4.11
CA ASP A 70 -21.52 -6.86 4.48
C ASP A 70 -22.16 -6.13 3.30
N GLN A 71 -22.09 -6.66 2.08
CA GLN A 71 -22.58 -6.01 0.86
C GLN A 71 -21.96 -4.60 0.67
N THR A 72 -20.69 -4.44 1.08
CA THR A 72 -20.04 -3.12 1.09
C THR A 72 -19.85 -2.55 -0.31
N LEU A 73 -19.48 -3.37 -1.31
CA LEU A 73 -19.28 -2.90 -2.69
C LEU A 73 -20.63 -2.49 -3.30
N SER A 74 -21.68 -3.28 -3.05
CA SER A 74 -23.06 -2.93 -3.41
C SER A 74 -23.50 -1.63 -2.75
N GLY A 75 -23.18 -1.42 -1.47
CA GLY A 75 -23.43 -0.19 -0.75
C GLY A 75 -22.73 1.03 -1.36
N ILE A 76 -21.46 0.89 -1.73
CA ILE A 76 -20.70 1.97 -2.41
C ILE A 76 -21.34 2.30 -3.76
N LYS A 77 -21.66 1.28 -4.56
CA LYS A 77 -22.33 1.44 -5.87
C LYS A 77 -23.63 2.24 -5.72
N SER A 78 -24.54 1.80 -4.85
CA SER A 78 -25.84 2.46 -4.68
C SER A 78 -25.73 3.89 -4.16
N ASN A 79 -24.77 4.18 -3.26
CA ASN A 79 -24.54 5.54 -2.80
C ASN A 79 -24.02 6.45 -3.91
N ILE A 80 -23.10 5.96 -4.74
CA ILE A 80 -22.59 6.73 -5.89
C ILE A 80 -23.73 7.02 -6.89
N GLU A 81 -24.53 6.01 -7.25
CA GLU A 81 -25.69 6.19 -8.14
C GLU A 81 -26.70 7.21 -7.57
N LEU A 82 -26.95 7.15 -6.27
CA LEU A 82 -27.82 8.11 -5.58
C LEU A 82 -27.23 9.53 -5.60
N MET A 83 -25.93 9.69 -5.30
CA MET A 83 -25.27 11.00 -5.32
C MET A 83 -25.30 11.63 -6.71
N VAL A 84 -25.03 10.86 -7.77
CA VAL A 84 -25.05 11.37 -9.15
C VAL A 84 -26.47 11.77 -9.56
N SER A 85 -27.47 10.92 -9.27
CA SER A 85 -28.86 11.20 -9.63
C SER A 85 -29.47 12.39 -8.87
N THR A 86 -29.06 12.61 -7.63
CA THR A 86 -29.57 13.72 -6.79
C THR A 86 -28.79 15.02 -6.95
N ASN A 87 -27.57 14.97 -7.53
CA ASN A 87 -26.72 16.13 -7.76
C ASN A 87 -26.73 16.60 -9.23
N GLY A 88 -27.88 16.53 -9.90
CA GLY A 88 -28.06 17.02 -11.26
C GLY A 88 -27.28 16.26 -12.33
N GLY A 89 -26.90 15.01 -12.08
CA GLY A 89 -26.11 14.18 -12.99
C GLY A 89 -24.61 14.43 -12.92
N ASN A 90 -24.13 15.26 -11.99
CA ASN A 90 -22.71 15.49 -11.80
C ASN A 90 -22.03 14.22 -11.26
N LYS A 91 -21.00 13.77 -11.99
CA LYS A 91 -20.19 12.59 -11.65
C LYS A 91 -19.40 12.85 -10.35
N VAL A 92 -19.14 11.80 -9.57
CA VAL A 92 -18.42 11.91 -8.29
C VAL A 92 -16.91 12.04 -8.46
N VAL A 93 -16.27 12.73 -7.53
CA VAL A 93 -14.82 12.69 -7.31
C VAL A 93 -14.54 11.72 -6.17
N VAL A 94 -13.72 10.71 -6.41
CA VAL A 94 -13.40 9.66 -5.44
C VAL A 94 -12.00 9.87 -4.92
N ILE A 95 -11.82 9.85 -3.60
CA ILE A 95 -10.53 10.13 -2.95
C ILE A 95 -10.12 8.92 -2.10
N PRO A 96 -9.57 7.86 -2.71
CA PRO A 96 -9.04 6.73 -1.96
C PRO A 96 -7.64 7.03 -1.40
N HIS A 97 -7.36 6.54 -0.19
CA HIS A 97 -6.06 6.67 0.47
C HIS A 97 -5.43 5.31 0.75
N SER A 98 -4.11 5.19 0.56
CA SER A 98 -3.33 3.99 0.94
C SER A 98 -3.94 2.72 0.31
N MET A 99 -4.15 1.66 1.09
CA MET A 99 -4.80 0.43 0.66
C MET A 99 -6.20 0.65 0.04
N GLY A 100 -6.91 1.72 0.41
CA GLY A 100 -8.19 2.09 -0.20
C GLY A 100 -8.09 2.32 -1.70
N VAL A 101 -6.90 2.64 -2.22
CA VAL A 101 -6.64 2.76 -3.67
C VAL A 101 -6.76 1.40 -4.36
N LEU A 102 -6.19 0.34 -3.77
CA LEU A 102 -6.32 -1.02 -4.29
C LEU A 102 -7.77 -1.53 -4.18
N TYR A 103 -8.44 -1.18 -3.08
CA TYR A 103 -9.85 -1.50 -2.88
C TYR A 103 -10.74 -0.83 -3.92
N PHE A 104 -10.47 0.44 -4.25
CA PHE A 104 -11.24 1.16 -5.26
C PHE A 104 -10.93 0.67 -6.69
N LEU A 105 -9.68 0.27 -6.97
CA LEU A 105 -9.34 -0.42 -8.22
C LEU A 105 -10.16 -1.71 -8.39
N HIS A 106 -10.25 -2.52 -7.32
CA HIS A 106 -11.11 -3.70 -7.28
C HIS A 106 -12.59 -3.33 -7.50
N PHE A 107 -13.08 -2.29 -6.83
CA PHE A 107 -14.46 -1.82 -6.96
C PHE A 107 -14.80 -1.42 -8.40
N MET A 108 -13.93 -0.67 -9.09
CA MET A 108 -14.16 -0.26 -10.48
C MET A 108 -14.33 -1.46 -11.42
N LYS A 109 -13.61 -2.56 -11.17
CA LYS A 109 -13.79 -3.78 -11.96
C LYS A 109 -14.97 -4.62 -11.50
N TRP A 110 -15.18 -4.72 -10.20
CA TRP A 110 -16.32 -5.41 -9.62
C TRP A 110 -17.62 -4.82 -10.14
N VAL A 111 -17.77 -3.49 -10.17
CA VAL A 111 -19.02 -2.83 -10.58
C VAL A 111 -19.33 -3.03 -12.07
N GLU A 112 -18.30 -3.10 -12.93
CA GLU A 112 -18.46 -3.39 -14.36
C GLU A 112 -18.82 -4.86 -14.63
N ALA A 113 -18.29 -5.77 -13.81
CA ALA A 113 -18.45 -7.20 -13.99
C ALA A 113 -19.91 -7.67 -13.77
N PRO A 114 -20.38 -8.68 -14.52
CA PRO A 114 -21.74 -9.18 -14.41
C PRO A 114 -22.00 -9.87 -13.06
N ALA A 115 -23.24 -9.77 -12.58
CA ALA A 115 -23.72 -10.55 -11.44
C ALA A 115 -23.70 -12.06 -11.78
N PRO A 116 -23.48 -12.96 -10.79
CA PRO A 116 -23.38 -12.68 -9.35
C PRO A 116 -21.97 -12.37 -8.85
N MET A 117 -20.94 -12.41 -9.71
CA MET A 117 -19.55 -12.20 -9.26
C MET A 117 -19.23 -10.71 -9.07
N GLY A 118 -19.72 -9.87 -9.99
CA GLY A 118 -19.62 -8.43 -9.93
C GLY A 118 -20.95 -7.74 -9.58
N GLY A 119 -20.91 -6.41 -9.59
CA GLY A 119 -22.03 -5.54 -9.24
C GLY A 119 -23.04 -5.31 -10.37
N GLY A 120 -22.78 -5.79 -11.60
CA GLY A 120 -23.74 -5.72 -12.71
C GLY A 120 -24.11 -4.30 -13.14
N GLY A 121 -23.21 -3.33 -12.94
CA GLY A 121 -23.38 -1.94 -13.40
C GLY A 121 -23.15 -1.78 -14.91
N GLY A 122 -22.43 -2.71 -15.54
CA GLY A 122 -22.09 -2.69 -16.96
C GLY A 122 -20.80 -1.92 -17.26
N PRO A 123 -20.27 -2.05 -18.49
CA PRO A 123 -18.94 -1.55 -18.86
C PRO A 123 -18.83 -0.02 -18.95
N ASP A 124 -19.96 0.70 -18.94
CA ASP A 124 -20.01 2.16 -18.98
C ASP A 124 -20.33 2.79 -17.62
N TRP A 125 -20.43 1.99 -16.56
CA TRP A 125 -20.80 2.46 -15.24
C TRP A 125 -19.81 3.51 -14.71
N CYS A 126 -18.51 3.23 -14.81
CA CYS A 126 -17.47 4.18 -14.37
C CYS A 126 -17.54 5.48 -15.16
N ALA A 127 -17.73 5.42 -16.49
CA ALA A 127 -17.84 6.59 -17.35
C ALA A 127 -19.03 7.48 -17.01
N LYS A 128 -20.15 6.88 -16.58
CA LYS A 128 -21.38 7.59 -16.20
C LYS A 128 -21.33 8.23 -14.83
N HIS A 129 -20.57 7.65 -13.89
CA HIS A 129 -20.68 8.03 -12.48
C HIS A 129 -19.42 8.67 -11.90
N ILE A 130 -18.23 8.45 -12.48
CA ILE A 130 -16.96 8.92 -11.90
C ILE A 130 -16.36 10.03 -12.78
N LYS A 131 -16.07 11.18 -12.17
CA LYS A 131 -15.33 12.29 -12.79
C LYS A 131 -13.84 12.06 -12.67
N ALA A 132 -13.39 11.83 -11.45
CA ALA A 132 -11.97 11.70 -11.13
C ALA A 132 -11.73 10.76 -9.96
N VAL A 133 -10.60 10.05 -9.97
CA VAL A 133 -10.08 9.25 -8.86
C VAL A 133 -8.77 9.84 -8.38
N MET A 134 -8.73 10.37 -7.16
CA MET A 134 -7.58 11.04 -6.57
C MET A 134 -6.88 10.13 -5.57
N ASN A 135 -6.03 9.23 -6.07
CA ASN A 135 -5.33 8.23 -5.28
C ASN A 135 -4.23 8.86 -4.42
N ILE A 136 -4.43 8.91 -3.11
CA ILE A 136 -3.42 9.41 -2.15
C ILE A 136 -2.56 8.24 -1.66
N GLY A 137 -1.28 8.22 -2.02
CA GLY A 137 -0.33 7.23 -1.53
C GLY A 137 -0.67 5.79 -1.90
N GLY A 138 -1.23 5.55 -3.09
CA GLY A 138 -1.68 4.21 -3.50
C GLY A 138 -0.55 3.19 -3.70
N PRO A 139 -0.53 2.06 -2.96
CA PRO A 139 0.51 1.02 -3.07
C PRO A 139 0.19 0.01 -4.18
N PHE A 140 0.02 0.51 -5.41
CA PHE A 140 -0.39 -0.29 -6.57
C PHE A 140 0.46 -1.55 -6.79
N LEU A 141 1.79 -1.42 -6.68
CA LEU A 141 2.74 -2.52 -6.85
C LEU A 141 3.06 -3.25 -5.55
N GLY A 142 2.40 -2.91 -4.43
CA GLY A 142 2.74 -3.39 -3.10
C GLY A 142 3.86 -2.58 -2.42
N LEU A 143 4.20 -2.97 -1.20
CA LEU A 143 5.18 -2.30 -0.34
C LEU A 143 6.08 -3.36 0.30
N PRO A 144 7.42 -3.31 0.17
CA PRO A 144 8.34 -4.20 0.88
C PRO A 144 8.11 -4.25 2.39
N LYS A 145 7.67 -3.12 2.99
CA LYS A 145 7.31 -3.04 4.41
C LYS A 145 6.17 -3.98 4.81
N ALA A 146 5.24 -4.30 3.91
CA ALA A 146 4.18 -5.27 4.19
C ALA A 146 4.77 -6.67 4.47
N VAL A 147 5.88 -7.01 3.79
CA VAL A 147 6.59 -8.28 3.99
C VAL A 147 7.29 -8.29 5.34
N THR A 148 8.01 -7.21 5.69
CA THR A 148 8.67 -7.14 7.01
C THR A 148 7.66 -7.18 8.15
N GLY A 149 6.48 -6.56 8.00
CA GLY A 149 5.39 -6.63 8.98
C GLY A 149 4.79 -8.02 9.22
N LEU A 150 4.89 -8.96 8.26
CA LEU A 150 4.46 -10.36 8.44
C LEU A 150 5.47 -11.20 9.24
N PHE A 151 6.76 -10.89 9.09
CA PHE A 151 7.87 -11.61 9.72
C PHE A 151 8.36 -10.97 11.03
N SER A 152 8.24 -9.66 11.15
CA SER A 152 8.80 -8.83 12.23
C SER A 152 7.79 -7.78 12.68
N ALA A 153 7.79 -7.48 13.97
CA ALA A 153 7.09 -6.32 14.50
C ALA A 153 8.13 -5.21 14.72
N GLU A 154 8.46 -4.47 13.66
CA GLU A 154 9.45 -3.39 13.75
C GLU A 154 8.99 -2.30 14.72
N ALA A 155 9.93 -1.58 15.35
CA ALA A 155 9.61 -0.54 16.33
C ALA A 155 8.64 0.54 15.79
N ARG A 156 8.67 0.82 14.48
CA ARG A 156 7.72 1.71 13.81
C ARG A 156 6.32 1.10 13.73
N ASP A 157 6.19 -0.20 13.49
CA ASP A 157 4.90 -0.89 13.44
C ASP A 157 4.30 -1.06 14.83
N VAL A 158 5.14 -1.24 15.85
CA VAL A 158 4.75 -1.16 17.25
C VAL A 158 4.29 0.26 17.61
N ALA A 159 4.94 1.30 17.10
CA ALA A 159 4.50 2.69 17.30
C ALA A 159 3.16 2.99 16.62
N VAL A 160 2.93 2.47 15.40
CA VAL A 160 1.64 2.57 14.70
C VAL A 160 0.57 1.78 15.45
N ALA A 161 0.84 0.55 15.88
CA ALA A 161 -0.10 -0.25 16.69
C ALA A 161 -0.42 0.43 18.04
N ARG A 162 0.58 1.07 18.67
CA ARG A 162 0.39 1.92 19.88
C ARG A 162 -0.53 3.10 19.60
N ALA A 163 -0.38 3.76 18.45
CA ALA A 163 -1.26 4.85 18.03
C ALA A 163 -2.69 4.36 17.69
N MET A 164 -2.83 3.14 17.14
CA MET A 164 -4.12 2.53 16.79
C MET A 164 -4.88 1.98 17.99
N ALA A 165 -4.20 1.56 19.05
CA ALA A 165 -4.80 0.99 20.24
C ALA A 165 -4.09 1.48 21.52
N PRO A 166 -4.20 2.78 21.86
CA PRO A 166 -3.48 3.37 22.99
C PRO A 166 -3.78 2.67 24.32
N GLY A 167 -5.01 2.15 24.50
CA GLY A 167 -5.41 1.40 25.70
C GLY A 167 -4.86 -0.03 25.81
N VAL A 168 -4.37 -0.63 24.71
CA VAL A 168 -3.85 -2.02 24.71
C VAL A 168 -2.34 -2.05 25.01
N LEU A 169 -1.63 -0.96 24.70
CA LEU A 169 -0.17 -0.87 24.81
C LEU A 169 0.33 0.20 25.79
N GLY A 170 -0.58 0.86 26.52
CA GLY A 170 -0.27 1.88 27.52
C GLY A 170 0.24 1.36 28.87
N SER A 171 0.51 0.06 28.99
CA SER A 171 1.17 -0.50 30.17
C SER A 171 2.59 -0.92 29.82
N ASP A 172 3.57 -0.28 30.44
CA ASP A 172 5.00 -0.67 30.43
C ASP A 172 5.26 -2.04 31.10
N PHE A 173 4.23 -2.90 31.19
CA PHE A 173 4.22 -4.13 31.98
C PHE A 173 4.21 -5.43 31.16
N LEU A 174 4.06 -5.37 29.83
CA LEU A 174 3.82 -6.58 29.03
C LEU A 174 4.78 -6.72 27.84
N GLY A 175 5.84 -7.51 28.04
CA GLY A 175 6.98 -7.73 27.12
C GLY A 175 6.70 -8.53 25.83
N LEU A 176 7.66 -9.40 25.43
CA LEU A 176 7.64 -10.24 24.21
C LEU A 176 6.32 -10.99 23.94
N HIS A 177 5.55 -11.31 24.99
CA HIS A 177 4.30 -12.06 24.90
C HIS A 177 3.16 -11.27 24.22
N THR A 178 3.05 -9.96 24.45
CA THR A 178 2.07 -9.09 23.77
C THR A 178 2.40 -8.96 22.29
N LEU A 179 3.70 -8.93 21.96
CA LEU A 179 4.17 -8.89 20.58
C LEU A 179 3.74 -10.14 19.82
N GLN A 180 3.86 -11.32 20.43
CA GLN A 180 3.41 -12.58 19.84
C GLN A 180 1.90 -12.58 19.53
N HIS A 181 1.08 -12.02 20.41
CA HIS A 181 -0.37 -11.92 20.21
C HIS A 181 -0.73 -10.94 19.10
N ILE A 182 -0.03 -9.81 19.02
CA ILE A 182 -0.19 -8.83 17.93
C ILE A 182 0.19 -9.47 16.60
N MET A 183 1.34 -10.15 16.51
CA MET A 183 1.77 -10.83 15.29
C MET A 183 0.79 -11.92 14.86
N ARG A 184 0.26 -12.71 15.81
CA ARG A 184 -0.79 -13.71 15.51
C ARG A 184 -2.03 -13.06 14.91
N MET A 185 -2.45 -11.93 15.47
CA MET A 185 -3.60 -11.17 14.99
C MET A 185 -3.37 -10.59 13.59
N THR A 186 -2.26 -9.88 13.37
CA THR A 186 -1.99 -9.18 12.10
C THR A 186 -1.81 -10.14 10.93
N ARG A 187 -1.30 -11.35 11.17
CA ARG A 187 -1.18 -12.43 10.16
C ARG A 187 -2.51 -13.01 9.71
N THR A 188 -3.59 -12.78 10.46
CA THR A 188 -4.94 -13.14 10.01
C THR A 188 -5.57 -12.07 9.12
N TRP A 189 -5.00 -10.87 9.04
CA TRP A 189 -5.55 -9.78 8.25
C TRP A 189 -5.12 -9.87 6.78
N ASP A 190 -6.12 -9.86 5.91
CA ASP A 190 -5.96 -9.92 4.46
C ASP A 190 -5.54 -8.56 3.87
N SER A 191 -5.62 -7.46 4.64
CA SER A 191 -5.06 -6.16 4.26
C SER A 191 -3.58 -6.26 3.89
N THR A 192 -2.80 -6.96 4.72
CA THR A 192 -1.36 -7.11 4.50
C THR A 192 -1.08 -7.92 3.23
N MET A 193 -1.92 -8.92 2.95
CA MET A 193 -1.82 -9.73 1.72
C MET A 193 -2.03 -8.87 0.48
N SER A 194 -2.98 -7.93 0.49
CA SER A 194 -3.23 -7.03 -0.65
C SER A 194 -2.02 -6.14 -1.02
N MET A 195 -1.11 -5.92 -0.06
CA MET A 195 0.02 -5.00 -0.19
C MET A 195 1.37 -5.72 -0.40
N ILE A 196 1.39 -7.04 -0.54
CA ILE A 196 2.61 -7.77 -0.91
C ILE A 196 3.10 -7.28 -2.29
N PRO A 197 4.43 -7.12 -2.47
CA PRO A 197 5.05 -6.74 -3.75
C PRO A 197 4.56 -7.58 -4.93
N LYS A 198 4.12 -6.89 -5.98
CA LYS A 198 3.59 -7.45 -7.24
C LYS A 198 4.60 -7.28 -8.37
N GLY A 199 4.59 -8.20 -9.31
CA GLY A 199 5.41 -8.16 -10.51
C GLY A 199 6.81 -8.74 -10.36
N GLY A 200 7.11 -9.36 -9.22
CA GLY A 200 8.35 -10.11 -9.00
C GLY A 200 9.61 -9.29 -9.27
N GLU A 201 10.66 -9.99 -9.69
CA GLU A 201 11.97 -9.38 -9.94
C GLU A 201 11.90 -8.34 -11.05
N THR A 202 11.08 -8.54 -12.09
CA THR A 202 10.87 -7.59 -13.20
C THR A 202 10.55 -6.16 -12.74
N ILE A 203 9.77 -6.02 -11.66
CA ILE A 203 9.43 -4.71 -11.11
C ILE A 203 10.43 -4.25 -10.04
N TRP A 204 10.80 -5.16 -9.14
CA TRP A 204 11.42 -4.77 -7.87
C TRP A 204 12.94 -4.84 -7.84
N GLY A 205 13.58 -5.46 -8.82
CA GLY A 205 14.99 -5.76 -8.71
C GLY A 205 15.27 -7.24 -8.48
N ASP A 206 16.49 -7.64 -8.79
CA ASP A 206 17.07 -8.92 -8.40
C ASP A 206 18.21 -8.69 -7.38
N LEU A 207 19.19 -9.58 -7.33
CA LEU A 207 20.33 -9.45 -6.42
C LEU A 207 21.30 -8.32 -6.79
N ASP A 208 21.31 -7.92 -8.06
CA ASP A 208 22.35 -7.10 -8.68
C ASP A 208 21.83 -5.79 -9.26
N TRP A 209 20.52 -5.69 -9.47
CA TRP A 209 19.90 -4.49 -10.01
C TRP A 209 18.63 -4.12 -9.26
N SER A 210 18.30 -2.82 -9.30
CA SER A 210 16.97 -2.32 -8.97
C SER A 210 16.66 -1.05 -9.77
N PRO A 211 15.38 -0.69 -9.96
CA PRO A 211 15.01 0.55 -10.65
C PRO A 211 15.68 1.79 -10.02
N GLU A 212 15.71 1.82 -8.68
CA GLU A 212 16.24 2.92 -7.86
C GLU A 212 17.77 2.93 -7.71
N GLU A 213 18.47 1.99 -8.35
CA GLU A 213 19.92 1.92 -8.27
C GLU A 213 20.57 3.23 -8.72
N GLY A 214 21.49 3.74 -7.89
CA GLY A 214 22.12 5.05 -8.03
C GLY A 214 21.44 6.19 -7.26
N PHE A 215 20.33 5.93 -6.56
CA PHE A 215 19.68 6.94 -5.70
C PHE A 215 20.52 7.22 -4.45
N ALA A 216 21.18 8.38 -4.44
CA ALA A 216 21.81 8.91 -3.23
C ALA A 216 20.73 9.52 -2.32
N CYS A 217 20.41 8.84 -1.21
CA CYS A 217 19.63 9.44 -0.14
C CYS A 217 20.35 10.70 0.36
N SER A 218 19.89 11.88 -0.06
CA SER A 218 20.39 13.14 0.46
C SER A 218 19.92 13.28 1.91
N SER A 219 20.74 12.83 2.86
CA SER A 219 20.63 13.35 4.22
C SER A 219 20.92 14.86 4.11
N LYS A 220 19.88 15.70 4.18
CA LYS A 220 20.09 17.14 4.31
C LYS A 220 20.94 17.33 5.55
N LYS A 221 22.16 17.86 5.37
CA LYS A 221 23.04 18.30 6.45
C LYS A 221 22.20 19.11 7.44
N SER A 222 22.19 18.68 8.70
CA SER A 222 21.75 19.54 9.80
C SER A 222 22.54 20.84 9.67
N LYS A 223 21.85 21.94 9.32
CA LYS A 223 22.42 23.28 9.47
C LYS A 223 22.45 23.55 10.97
N ASN A 224 23.49 23.07 11.65
CA ASN A 224 23.88 23.65 12.92
C ASN A 224 24.41 25.05 12.61
N ASN A 225 23.56 26.06 12.80
CA ASN A 225 24.02 27.43 12.96
C ASN A 225 24.76 27.52 14.30
N ASN A 226 26.05 27.18 14.29
CA ASN A 226 26.99 27.79 15.21
C ASN A 226 27.97 28.58 14.35
N SER A 227 27.81 29.89 14.41
CA SER A 227 28.86 30.84 14.05
C SER A 227 30.07 30.56 14.94
N ASP A 228 31.15 30.03 14.37
CA ASP A 228 32.48 30.43 14.79
C ASP A 228 33.46 30.32 13.63
N VAL A 229 34.19 31.42 13.46
CA VAL A 229 35.18 31.65 12.41
C VAL A 229 36.45 30.88 12.78
N SER A 230 36.96 30.06 11.87
CA SER A 230 38.41 29.84 11.74
C SER A 230 38.78 29.39 10.32
N GLN A 231 39.79 30.06 9.77
CA GLN A 231 40.43 29.79 8.48
C GLN A 231 41.41 28.61 8.56
N GLY A 232 41.59 27.92 7.43
CA GLY A 232 42.54 26.82 7.19
C GLY A 232 41.85 25.45 7.24
N ASP A 233 42.00 24.52 6.31
CA ASP A 233 43.06 24.31 5.33
C ASP A 233 42.51 23.53 4.11
N ASN A 234 43.15 23.69 2.94
CA ASN A 234 42.88 22.89 1.74
C ASN A 234 43.31 21.43 2.00
N THR A 235 42.42 20.45 1.83
CA THR A 235 42.73 19.13 1.23
C THR A 235 41.54 18.18 1.18
N ASN A 236 41.37 17.59 -0.01
CA ASN A 236 40.67 16.34 -0.32
C ASN A 236 39.13 16.33 -0.24
N ASN A 237 38.51 16.68 -1.38
CA ASN A 237 37.28 16.05 -1.85
C ASN A 237 37.48 14.52 -1.89
N ARG A 238 37.29 13.85 -0.75
CA ARG A 238 36.89 12.44 -0.76
C ARG A 238 35.41 12.45 -1.08
N GLU A 239 35.09 12.22 -2.35
CA GLU A 239 33.81 11.63 -2.73
C GLU A 239 33.58 10.45 -1.79
N PHE A 240 32.66 10.62 -0.83
CA PHE A 240 32.06 9.47 -0.17
C PHE A 240 31.31 8.74 -1.29
N GLN A 241 31.96 7.74 -1.90
CA GLN A 241 31.26 6.71 -2.65
C GLN A 241 30.26 6.11 -1.66
N SER A 242 29.01 6.58 -1.71
CA SER A 242 27.92 5.91 -1.03
C SER A 242 27.90 4.50 -1.59
N GLN A 243 28.25 3.51 -0.75
CA GLN A 243 28.13 2.09 -1.09
C GLN A 243 26.76 1.88 -1.76
N ALA A 244 26.77 1.36 -2.99
CA ALA A 244 25.56 1.13 -3.75
C ALA A 244 24.65 0.18 -2.94
N VAL A 245 23.50 0.69 -2.48
CA VAL A 245 22.51 -0.10 -1.76
C VAL A 245 21.70 -0.87 -2.81
N ASN A 246 21.75 -2.21 -2.73
CA ASN A 246 21.02 -3.09 -3.65
C ASN A 246 19.55 -3.18 -3.23
N PHE A 247 18.70 -2.28 -3.73
CA PHE A 247 17.29 -2.23 -3.34
C PHE A 247 16.45 -3.44 -3.81
N GLY A 248 16.92 -4.23 -4.79
CA GLY A 248 16.26 -5.46 -5.24
C GLY A 248 16.24 -6.58 -4.20
N ARG A 249 17.14 -6.50 -3.21
CA ARG A 249 17.19 -7.38 -2.04
C ARG A 249 16.20 -6.88 -1.01
N MET A 250 15.04 -7.53 -0.90
CA MET A 250 13.99 -7.10 0.03
C MET A 250 14.26 -7.53 1.47
N ILE A 251 14.71 -8.76 1.68
CA ILE A 251 15.18 -9.23 3.00
C ILE A 251 16.61 -9.73 2.83
N SER A 252 17.52 -9.29 3.69
CA SER A 252 18.89 -9.79 3.77
C SER A 252 19.22 -10.17 5.20
N PHE A 253 19.67 -11.41 5.41
CA PHE A 253 20.10 -11.93 6.70
C PHE A 253 21.60 -11.72 6.87
N GLY A 254 21.97 -10.62 7.54
CA GLY A 254 23.36 -10.22 7.79
C GLY A 254 23.72 -8.92 7.07
N LYS A 255 24.44 -8.03 7.77
CA LYS A 255 24.88 -6.74 7.21
C LYS A 255 25.93 -6.93 6.12
N ASP A 256 26.83 -7.88 6.34
CA ASP A 256 27.82 -8.36 5.39
C ASP A 256 27.18 -8.89 4.10
N VAL A 257 26.08 -9.63 4.21
CA VAL A 257 25.32 -10.15 3.06
C VAL A 257 24.59 -9.02 2.32
N ALA A 258 24.02 -8.05 3.04
CA ALA A 258 23.34 -6.91 2.42
C ALA A 258 24.29 -6.09 1.52
N GLU A 259 25.56 -5.96 1.93
CA GLU A 259 26.60 -5.19 1.23
C GLU A 259 27.47 -6.04 0.27
N ALA A 260 27.35 -7.37 0.29
CA ALA A 260 28.16 -8.27 -0.54
C ALA A 260 27.75 -8.25 -2.02
N SER A 261 28.72 -8.50 -2.92
CA SER A 261 28.43 -8.85 -4.33
C SER A 261 27.67 -10.17 -4.40
N SER A 262 26.71 -10.29 -5.32
CA SER A 262 25.92 -11.53 -5.52
C SER A 262 26.77 -12.77 -5.68
N SER A 263 27.92 -12.66 -6.35
CA SER A 263 28.90 -13.73 -6.54
C SER A 263 29.44 -14.36 -5.25
N LYS A 264 29.33 -13.66 -4.12
CA LYS A 264 29.82 -14.11 -2.79
C LYS A 264 28.68 -14.60 -1.88
N ILE A 265 27.44 -14.61 -2.35
CA ILE A 265 26.27 -14.99 -1.57
C ILE A 265 25.90 -16.42 -1.91
N GLU A 266 26.23 -17.34 -1.01
CA GLU A 266 25.73 -18.71 -1.10
C GLU A 266 24.26 -18.75 -0.68
N ARG A 267 23.40 -19.29 -1.57
CA ARG A 267 21.97 -19.47 -1.32
C ARG A 267 21.65 -20.95 -1.26
N MET A 268 21.27 -21.44 -0.08
CA MET A 268 20.75 -22.79 0.08
C MET A 268 19.23 -22.78 -0.07
N ASP A 269 18.69 -23.52 -1.03
CA ASP A 269 17.24 -23.55 -1.27
C ASP A 269 16.49 -24.07 -0.03
N PHE A 270 15.48 -23.32 0.40
CA PHE A 270 14.65 -23.65 1.57
C PHE A 270 13.36 -24.36 1.19
N ARG A 271 12.97 -24.40 -0.10
CA ARG A 271 11.65 -24.90 -0.53
C ARG A 271 11.39 -26.36 -0.13
N ASP A 272 12.43 -27.19 -0.20
CA ASP A 272 12.37 -28.60 0.19
C ASP A 272 12.92 -28.88 1.60
N ALA A 273 13.20 -27.82 2.38
CA ALA A 273 13.79 -27.99 3.70
C ALA A 273 12.78 -28.57 4.69
N VAL A 274 13.23 -29.56 5.48
CA VAL A 274 12.44 -30.12 6.57
C VAL A 274 12.30 -29.05 7.67
N LYS A 275 11.07 -28.55 7.87
CA LYS A 275 10.76 -27.51 8.87
C LYS A 275 11.21 -27.86 10.29
N GLY A 276 11.23 -29.16 10.62
CA GLY A 276 11.53 -29.66 11.96
C GLY A 276 10.38 -29.39 12.95
N TYR A 277 10.47 -29.94 14.16
CA TYR A 277 9.46 -29.76 15.22
C TYR A 277 9.89 -28.69 16.23
N SER A 278 8.98 -27.81 16.64
CA SER A 278 9.20 -26.86 17.75
C SER A 278 8.96 -27.55 19.10
N TYR A 279 9.78 -27.36 20.13
CA TYR A 279 9.59 -28.01 21.44
C TYR A 279 8.51 -27.32 22.32
N ALA A 280 7.87 -26.24 21.85
CA ALA A 280 6.81 -25.54 22.58
C ALA A 280 5.45 -26.29 22.63
N HIS A 281 5.41 -27.52 22.11
CA HIS A 281 4.21 -28.29 21.76
C HIS A 281 3.48 -29.04 22.90
N LEU A 282 3.87 -28.86 24.17
CA LEU A 282 3.39 -29.76 25.24
C LEU A 282 2.34 -29.19 26.20
N ASN A 283 1.92 -27.90 26.11
CA ASN A 283 1.11 -27.32 27.20
C ASN A 283 0.15 -26.17 26.85
N VAL A 284 -0.47 -26.14 25.66
CA VAL A 284 -1.32 -25.01 25.24
C VAL A 284 -2.74 -25.44 24.84
N SER A 285 -3.73 -24.69 25.33
CA SER A 285 -5.18 -24.93 25.25
C SER A 285 -5.76 -24.68 23.84
N CYS A 286 -6.87 -25.37 23.53
CA CYS A 286 -7.63 -25.34 22.26
C CYS A 286 -8.26 -23.96 21.92
N SER A 287 -8.13 -22.96 22.80
CA SER A 287 -8.69 -21.61 22.68
C SER A 287 -7.74 -20.57 22.06
N ASP A 288 -6.47 -20.92 21.82
CA ASP A 288 -5.46 -19.94 21.41
C ASP A 288 -5.40 -19.77 19.88
N ILE A 289 -5.37 -18.52 19.42
CA ILE A 289 -5.24 -18.19 17.99
C ILE A 289 -3.87 -18.67 17.50
N TRP A 290 -3.89 -19.77 16.76
CA TRP A 290 -2.71 -20.49 16.30
C TRP A 290 -2.33 -20.06 14.88
N THR A 291 -1.06 -19.75 14.63
CA THR A 291 -0.55 -19.43 13.29
C THR A 291 0.61 -20.36 12.94
N GLU A 292 0.66 -20.82 11.69
CA GLU A 292 1.62 -21.81 11.14
C GLU A 292 3.09 -21.44 11.33
N TYR A 293 3.38 -20.14 11.48
CA TYR A 293 4.69 -19.63 11.88
C TYR A 293 5.26 -20.30 13.16
N HIS A 294 4.41 -20.81 14.05
CA HIS A 294 4.83 -21.50 15.29
C HIS A 294 5.19 -22.98 15.06
N GLU A 295 4.82 -23.54 13.90
CA GLU A 295 5.18 -24.91 13.50
C GLU A 295 6.61 -24.99 12.96
N LEU A 296 7.21 -23.84 12.61
CA LEU A 296 8.56 -23.79 12.07
C LEU A 296 9.57 -24.12 13.17
N GLY A 297 10.10 -25.34 13.15
CA GLY A 297 11.22 -25.75 13.99
C GLY A 297 12.54 -25.10 13.58
N TRP A 298 13.60 -25.40 14.34
CA TRP A 298 14.94 -24.85 14.09
C TRP A 298 15.46 -25.16 12.69
N GLY A 299 15.13 -26.33 12.12
CA GLY A 299 15.52 -26.70 10.76
C GLY A 299 14.97 -25.75 9.70
N GLY A 300 13.68 -25.40 9.82
CA GLY A 300 13.03 -24.43 8.92
C GLY A 300 13.54 -23.00 9.10
N ILE A 301 13.74 -22.56 10.35
CA ILE A 301 14.32 -21.23 10.62
C ILE A 301 15.72 -21.12 10.02
N LYS A 302 16.54 -22.15 10.20
CA LYS A 302 17.88 -22.20 9.63
C LYS A 302 17.84 -22.17 8.11
N ALA A 303 16.98 -22.96 7.46
CA ALA A 303 16.85 -22.95 6.01
C ALA A 303 16.45 -21.58 5.45
N VAL A 304 15.50 -20.90 6.08
CA VAL A 304 15.08 -19.54 5.69
C VAL A 304 16.23 -18.53 5.83
N ALA A 305 17.00 -18.63 6.91
CA ALA A 305 18.14 -17.76 7.16
C ALA A 305 19.34 -18.08 6.25
N ASP A 306 19.56 -19.35 5.91
CA ASP A 306 20.64 -19.82 5.04
C ASP A 306 20.35 -19.59 3.55
N TYR A 307 19.12 -19.22 3.18
CA TYR A 307 18.83 -18.64 1.87
C TYR A 307 19.43 -17.22 1.71
N LYS A 308 19.82 -16.57 2.82
CA LYS A 308 20.53 -15.29 2.96
C LYS A 308 19.84 -14.05 2.41
N VAL A 309 19.30 -14.07 1.21
CA VAL A 309 18.67 -12.93 0.55
C VAL A 309 17.37 -13.34 -0.13
N HIS A 310 16.29 -12.63 0.16
CA HIS A 310 15.00 -12.80 -0.50
C HIS A 310 14.66 -11.61 -1.40
N THR A 311 14.31 -11.91 -2.65
CA THR A 311 13.85 -10.96 -3.67
C THR A 311 12.33 -10.96 -3.73
N ALA A 312 11.74 -10.14 -4.61
CA ALA A 312 10.30 -10.14 -4.85
C ALA A 312 9.77 -11.49 -5.32
N GLY A 313 10.55 -12.20 -6.13
CA GLY A 313 10.20 -13.54 -6.59
C GLY A 313 10.20 -14.55 -5.45
N SER A 314 11.25 -14.57 -4.63
CA SER A 314 11.40 -15.59 -3.58
C SER A 314 10.56 -15.33 -2.32
N ILE A 315 10.06 -14.11 -2.11
CA ILE A 315 9.23 -13.77 -0.95
C ILE A 315 7.91 -14.56 -0.94
N LEU A 316 7.28 -14.77 -2.10
CA LEU A 316 6.05 -15.56 -2.16
C LEU A 316 6.30 -17.01 -1.78
N ASP A 317 7.41 -17.58 -2.24
CA ASP A 317 7.84 -18.93 -1.85
C ASP A 317 8.17 -19.01 -0.36
N LEU A 318 8.82 -17.97 0.18
CA LEU A 318 9.11 -17.87 1.60
C LEU A 318 7.83 -17.85 2.44
N LEU A 319 6.85 -17.02 2.05
CA LEU A 319 5.56 -16.96 2.73
C LEU A 319 4.79 -18.27 2.59
N GLN A 320 4.83 -18.93 1.43
CA GLN A 320 4.20 -20.23 1.21
C GLN A 320 4.85 -21.32 2.07
N PHE A 321 6.18 -21.26 2.24
CA PHE A 321 6.91 -22.15 3.11
C PHE A 321 6.57 -21.89 4.58
N VAL A 322 6.57 -20.64 5.03
CA VAL A 322 6.39 -20.32 6.46
C VAL A 322 4.92 -20.36 6.90
N ALA A 323 3.98 -20.00 6.03
CA ALA A 323 2.56 -19.84 6.36
C ALA A 323 1.62 -20.26 5.21
N PRO A 324 1.56 -21.57 4.90
CA PRO A 324 0.82 -22.06 3.74
C PRO A 324 -0.70 -21.83 3.79
N LYS A 325 -1.38 -21.91 4.94
CA LYS A 325 -2.82 -21.59 5.09
C LYS A 325 -3.08 -20.11 4.89
N MET A 326 -2.23 -19.24 5.45
CA MET A 326 -2.32 -17.80 5.22
C MET A 326 -2.19 -17.49 3.72
N MET A 327 -1.21 -18.10 3.05
CA MET A 327 -1.05 -17.95 1.60
C MET A 327 -2.20 -18.56 0.82
N ASN A 328 -2.74 -19.72 1.21
CA ASN A 328 -3.90 -20.32 0.54
C ASN A 328 -5.12 -19.39 0.60
N ARG A 329 -5.40 -18.81 1.78
CA ARG A 329 -6.44 -17.82 1.97
C ARG A 329 -6.20 -16.56 1.14
N GLY A 330 -5.01 -15.98 1.23
CA GLY A 330 -4.64 -14.78 0.46
C GLY A 330 -4.70 -15.00 -1.05
N ASN A 331 -4.22 -16.15 -1.54
CA ASN A 331 -4.17 -16.50 -2.96
C ASN A 331 -5.55 -16.78 -3.58
N ALA A 332 -6.59 -16.95 -2.77
CA ALA A 332 -7.97 -16.98 -3.24
C ALA A 332 -8.47 -15.59 -3.67
N HIS A 333 -7.91 -14.53 -3.09
CA HIS A 333 -8.40 -13.15 -3.25
C HIS A 333 -7.41 -12.19 -3.92
N PHE A 334 -6.11 -12.49 -3.89
CA PHE A 334 -5.07 -11.59 -4.38
C PHE A 334 -4.10 -12.31 -5.30
N SER A 335 -3.50 -11.52 -6.17
CA SER A 335 -2.54 -11.93 -7.17
C SER A 335 -1.34 -10.97 -7.15
N TYR A 336 -0.18 -11.50 -7.54
CA TYR A 336 1.12 -10.82 -7.43
C TYR A 336 1.90 -10.91 -8.74
N GLY A 337 1.30 -11.44 -9.80
CA GLY A 337 1.93 -11.70 -11.08
C GLY A 337 1.91 -10.51 -12.03
N ILE A 338 2.26 -10.80 -13.28
CA ILE A 338 2.16 -9.92 -14.44
C ILE A 338 1.38 -10.68 -15.49
N ALA A 339 0.42 -10.02 -16.14
CA ALA A 339 -0.33 -10.66 -17.20
C ALA A 339 0.51 -10.82 -18.48
N ASP A 340 0.60 -12.05 -18.99
CA ASP A 340 1.15 -12.31 -20.32
C ASP A 340 0.20 -11.84 -21.44
N ASN A 341 -1.11 -11.99 -21.22
CA ASN A 341 -2.16 -11.58 -22.14
C ASN A 341 -3.43 -11.18 -21.36
N LEU A 342 -3.73 -9.88 -21.28
CA LEU A 342 -4.87 -9.36 -20.54
C LEU A 342 -6.25 -9.80 -21.08
N ASP A 343 -6.32 -10.40 -22.26
CA ASP A 343 -7.55 -10.95 -22.83
C ASP A 343 -7.85 -12.39 -22.34
N ASP A 344 -6.95 -12.99 -21.56
CA ASP A 344 -7.17 -14.31 -20.96
C ASP A 344 -8.42 -14.25 -20.02
N PRO A 345 -9.43 -15.11 -20.24
CA PRO A 345 -10.65 -15.13 -19.43
C PRO A 345 -10.41 -15.29 -17.92
N LYS A 346 -9.24 -15.81 -17.49
CA LYS A 346 -8.92 -15.92 -16.07
C LYS A 346 -8.92 -14.57 -15.34
N TYR A 347 -8.57 -13.48 -16.03
CA TYR A 347 -8.54 -12.13 -15.44
C TYR A 347 -9.93 -11.55 -15.17
N ASN A 348 -10.99 -12.23 -15.62
CA ASN A 348 -12.37 -11.92 -15.22
C ASN A 348 -12.69 -12.36 -13.78
N HIS A 349 -11.79 -13.07 -13.10
CA HIS A 349 -11.97 -13.45 -11.70
C HIS A 349 -11.53 -12.34 -10.75
N TYR A 350 -12.28 -12.11 -9.67
CA TYR A 350 -12.05 -11.02 -8.70
C TYR A 350 -10.66 -10.99 -8.04
N LYS A 351 -9.97 -12.13 -8.04
CA LYS A 351 -8.59 -12.28 -7.57
C LYS A 351 -7.59 -11.31 -8.25
N TYR A 352 -7.87 -10.94 -9.49
CA TYR A 352 -6.96 -10.14 -10.32
C TYR A 352 -7.30 -8.65 -10.33
N TRP A 353 -8.50 -8.27 -9.87
CA TRP A 353 -9.03 -6.91 -10.02
C TRP A 353 -8.33 -5.86 -9.17
N SER A 354 -7.58 -6.26 -8.14
CA SER A 354 -6.75 -5.35 -7.34
C SER A 354 -5.29 -5.28 -7.80
N ASN A 355 -4.88 -6.08 -8.80
CA ASN A 355 -3.53 -6.06 -9.35
C ASN A 355 -3.50 -5.22 -10.63
N PRO A 356 -2.88 -4.04 -10.64
CA PRO A 356 -2.77 -3.19 -11.84
C PRO A 356 -1.91 -3.81 -12.95
N LEU A 357 -1.17 -4.89 -12.67
CA LEU A 357 -0.39 -5.65 -13.66
C LEU A 357 -1.18 -6.81 -14.27
N GLU A 358 -2.43 -7.03 -13.85
CA GLU A 358 -3.29 -8.12 -14.32
C GLU A 358 -4.74 -7.67 -14.55
N THR A 359 -4.99 -6.35 -14.52
CA THR A 359 -6.32 -5.78 -14.75
C THR A 359 -6.26 -4.56 -15.66
N LYS A 360 -7.29 -4.43 -16.51
CA LYS A 360 -7.46 -3.25 -17.38
C LYS A 360 -8.08 -2.11 -16.58
N LEU A 361 -7.96 -0.88 -17.04
CA LEU A 361 -8.76 0.23 -16.56
C LEU A 361 -10.19 0.14 -17.14
N PRO A 362 -11.17 0.82 -16.53
CA PRO A 362 -12.53 0.89 -17.06
C PRO A 362 -12.60 1.59 -18.44
N ASN A 363 -13.70 1.41 -19.16
CA ASN A 363 -13.94 2.15 -20.39
C ASN A 363 -14.55 3.53 -20.08
N ALA A 364 -13.70 4.51 -19.75
CA ALA A 364 -14.13 5.82 -19.27
C ALA A 364 -13.22 6.96 -19.76
N PRO A 365 -13.23 7.31 -21.05
CA PRO A 365 -12.26 8.24 -21.64
C PRO A 365 -12.29 9.67 -21.06
N GLU A 366 -13.44 10.09 -20.50
CA GLU A 366 -13.58 11.40 -19.84
C GLU A 366 -13.17 11.40 -18.36
N MET A 367 -12.95 10.23 -17.76
CA MET A 367 -12.53 10.09 -16.38
C MET A 367 -11.04 10.43 -16.25
N GLU A 368 -10.65 10.99 -15.11
CA GLU A 368 -9.25 11.31 -14.80
C GLU A 368 -8.77 10.51 -13.59
N ILE A 369 -7.54 10.01 -13.61
CA ILE A 369 -6.92 9.34 -12.47
C ILE A 369 -5.67 10.10 -12.05
N PHE A 370 -5.66 10.54 -10.79
CA PHE A 370 -4.52 11.21 -10.18
C PHE A 370 -3.83 10.26 -9.22
N SER A 371 -2.50 10.20 -9.28
CA SER A 371 -1.68 9.49 -8.31
C SER A 371 -0.84 10.50 -7.54
N LEU A 372 -1.24 10.72 -6.29
CA LEU A 372 -0.76 11.77 -5.40
C LEU A 372 0.23 11.17 -4.39
N TYR A 373 1.50 11.61 -4.43
CA TYR A 373 2.57 11.04 -3.60
C TYR A 373 3.40 12.10 -2.88
N GLY A 374 3.78 11.83 -1.65
CA GLY A 374 4.77 12.65 -0.97
C GLY A 374 6.17 12.24 -1.39
N VAL A 375 7.12 13.17 -1.44
CA VAL A 375 8.52 12.90 -1.84
C VAL A 375 9.50 13.62 -0.92
N GLY A 376 10.77 13.18 -0.91
CA GLY A 376 11.81 13.77 -0.06
C GLY A 376 11.91 13.17 1.36
N ILE A 377 11.35 11.97 1.57
CA ILE A 377 11.47 11.20 2.82
C ILE A 377 12.46 10.05 2.60
N PRO A 378 13.54 9.94 3.41
CA PRO A 378 14.59 8.94 3.21
C PRO A 378 14.14 7.47 3.32
N THR A 379 12.98 7.20 3.93
CA THR A 379 12.53 5.84 4.28
C THR A 379 11.41 5.28 3.39
N GLU A 380 10.99 6.01 2.36
CA GLU A 380 9.92 5.57 1.46
C GLU A 380 10.49 5.43 0.04
N ARG A 381 10.39 4.22 -0.51
CA ARG A 381 10.95 3.87 -1.82
C ARG A 381 10.14 4.52 -2.93
N ALA A 382 10.80 4.88 -4.01
CA ALA A 382 10.13 5.54 -5.12
C ALA A 382 9.48 4.58 -6.12
N SER A 383 9.88 3.31 -6.18
CA SER A 383 9.23 2.24 -6.94
C SER A 383 7.83 1.94 -6.40
N GLU A 384 7.55 2.30 -5.14
CA GLU A 384 6.22 2.30 -4.51
C GLU A 384 5.32 3.41 -5.07
N ARG A 385 5.92 4.45 -5.68
CA ARG A 385 5.24 5.70 -6.08
C ARG A 385 5.19 5.77 -7.60
N GLY A 386 3.98 5.80 -8.18
CA GLY A 386 3.72 6.24 -9.57
C GLY A 386 4.22 5.35 -10.73
N LEU A 387 5.07 4.34 -10.50
CA LEU A 387 5.64 3.51 -11.57
C LEU A 387 4.56 2.78 -12.40
N HIS A 388 3.55 2.26 -11.71
CA HIS A 388 2.34 1.67 -12.29
C HIS A 388 1.60 2.65 -13.21
N VAL A 389 1.61 3.96 -12.91
CA VAL A 389 0.99 4.97 -13.79
C VAL A 389 1.72 4.97 -15.12
N ARG A 390 3.05 5.12 -15.12
CA ARG A 390 3.79 5.29 -16.38
C ARG A 390 3.79 4.05 -17.26
N LYS A 391 3.89 2.85 -16.68
CA LYS A 391 3.99 1.59 -17.44
C LYS A 391 2.64 0.93 -17.71
N GLY A 392 1.65 1.10 -16.83
CA GLY A 392 0.35 0.45 -16.96
C GLY A 392 -0.79 1.40 -17.29
N MET A 393 -0.85 2.59 -16.68
CA MET A 393 -2.04 3.44 -16.78
C MET A 393 -1.90 4.63 -17.74
N ALA A 394 -0.69 4.99 -18.16
CA ALA A 394 -0.43 6.17 -18.97
C ALA A 394 -0.57 5.88 -20.47
N GLY A 395 -1.33 6.75 -21.14
CA GLY A 395 -1.61 6.64 -22.57
C GLY A 395 -2.51 5.45 -22.91
N GLU A 396 -2.87 5.35 -24.19
CA GLU A 396 -3.62 4.21 -24.69
C GLU A 396 -2.70 2.99 -24.83
N ASN A 397 -3.03 1.92 -24.12
CA ASN A 397 -2.28 0.67 -24.09
C ASN A 397 -3.20 -0.49 -23.63
N PRO A 398 -2.76 -1.76 -23.66
CA PRO A 398 -3.63 -2.89 -23.28
C PRO A 398 -4.23 -2.83 -21.86
N PHE A 399 -3.54 -2.17 -20.92
CA PHE A 399 -4.00 -1.92 -19.55
C PHE A 399 -4.88 -0.66 -19.44
N ASN A 400 -4.73 0.32 -20.34
CA ASN A 400 -5.60 1.50 -20.43
C ASN A 400 -6.24 1.61 -21.84
N PRO A 401 -7.22 0.74 -22.16
CA PRO A 401 -7.76 0.64 -23.51
C PRO A 401 -8.61 1.84 -23.93
N SER A 402 -9.08 2.65 -22.99
CA SER A 402 -9.90 3.85 -23.28
C SER A 402 -9.09 5.15 -23.25
N GLY A 403 -7.77 5.07 -23.00
CA GLY A 403 -6.90 6.24 -22.93
C GLY A 403 -7.27 7.22 -21.81
N ILE A 404 -7.74 6.71 -20.66
CA ILE A 404 -8.03 7.51 -19.46
C ILE A 404 -6.84 8.42 -19.16
N LYS A 405 -7.12 9.71 -18.95
CA LYS A 405 -6.08 10.68 -18.60
C LYS A 405 -5.56 10.36 -17.20
N THR A 406 -4.24 10.22 -17.09
CA THR A 406 -3.56 9.94 -15.81
C THR A 406 -2.55 11.03 -15.49
N TYR A 407 -2.45 11.36 -14.21
CA TYR A 407 -1.55 12.41 -13.73
C TYR A 407 -0.77 11.95 -12.50
N ILE A 408 0.54 12.20 -12.48
CA ILE A 408 1.40 11.99 -11.31
C ILE A 408 1.66 13.35 -10.67
N ARG A 409 1.28 13.49 -9.40
CA ARG A 409 1.55 14.72 -8.63
C ARG A 409 2.27 14.39 -7.34
N GLU A 410 3.50 14.89 -7.26
CA GLU A 410 4.37 14.74 -6.12
C GLU A 410 4.35 15.99 -5.23
N TYR A 411 4.52 15.79 -3.93
CA TYR A 411 4.47 16.83 -2.90
C TYR A 411 5.73 16.74 -2.03
N ASN A 412 6.57 17.76 -2.08
CA ASN A 412 7.81 17.77 -1.29
C ASN A 412 7.50 17.78 0.21
N HIS A 413 8.14 16.87 0.95
CA HIS A 413 8.11 16.86 2.40
C HIS A 413 8.98 18.00 2.95
N ALA A 414 8.36 18.88 3.75
CA ALA A 414 9.07 19.76 4.66
C ALA A 414 8.70 19.39 6.11
N PRO A 415 9.69 19.09 6.97
CA PRO A 415 9.42 18.81 8.38
C PRO A 415 8.85 20.08 9.06
N PRO A 416 7.95 19.92 10.05
CA PRO A 416 7.41 21.06 10.80
C PRO A 416 8.53 21.88 11.43
N ALA A 417 8.38 23.21 11.42
CA ALA A 417 9.39 24.13 11.91
C ALA A 417 9.53 24.08 13.45
N ASN A 418 8.46 23.70 14.16
CA ASN A 418 8.43 23.61 15.63
C ASN A 418 7.62 22.39 16.12
N LEU A 419 7.94 21.87 17.31
CA LEU A 419 7.25 20.74 17.97
C LEU A 419 5.76 21.02 18.27
N LEU A 420 5.36 22.29 18.30
CA LEU A 420 3.98 22.77 18.51
C LEU A 420 3.13 22.81 17.24
N GLU A 421 3.71 22.67 16.04
CA GLU A 421 2.96 22.68 14.77
C GLU A 421 2.19 21.39 14.50
N GLY A 422 2.32 20.36 15.35
CA GLY A 422 1.71 19.06 15.09
C GLY A 422 2.21 18.42 13.78
N ARG A 423 1.32 17.77 13.03
CA ARG A 423 1.64 17.22 11.70
C ARG A 423 1.94 18.37 10.74
N GLY A 424 3.14 18.39 10.17
CA GLY A 424 3.59 19.46 9.28
C GLY A 424 2.65 19.65 8.09
N THR A 425 2.22 20.89 7.87
CA THR A 425 1.36 21.33 6.76
C THR A 425 1.98 21.17 5.36
N GLN A 426 3.23 20.71 5.33
CA GLN A 426 4.01 20.37 4.15
C GLN A 426 4.58 18.95 4.24
N SER A 427 4.02 18.06 5.07
CA SER A 427 4.53 16.69 5.18
C SER A 427 4.21 15.89 3.91
N GLY A 428 5.18 15.12 3.42
CA GLY A 428 4.98 14.07 2.41
C GLY A 428 4.89 12.65 2.98
N ALA A 429 4.78 12.47 4.30
CA ALA A 429 4.76 11.11 4.87
C ALA A 429 3.43 10.43 4.58
N HIS A 430 3.42 9.12 4.35
CA HIS A 430 2.27 8.35 3.87
C HIS A 430 0.90 8.72 4.47
N VAL A 431 0.83 8.98 5.78
CA VAL A 431 -0.41 9.40 6.47
C VAL A 431 -0.49 10.92 6.66
N ASP A 432 0.64 11.61 6.80
CA ASP A 432 0.66 13.05 7.07
C ASP A 432 0.46 13.90 5.81
N ILE A 433 0.61 13.31 4.62
CA ILE A 433 0.38 13.97 3.33
C ILE A 433 -1.06 14.50 3.20
N MET A 434 -2.02 13.93 3.94
CA MET A 434 -3.40 14.41 3.98
C MET A 434 -3.54 15.80 4.64
N GLY A 435 -2.52 16.26 5.38
CA GLY A 435 -2.43 17.63 5.90
C GLY A 435 -1.66 18.59 4.98
N ASN A 436 -1.16 18.13 3.83
CA ASN A 436 -0.36 18.94 2.92
C ASN A 436 -1.25 19.94 2.17
N PHE A 437 -0.96 21.25 2.31
CA PHE A 437 -1.78 22.29 1.69
C PHE A 437 -1.89 22.18 0.18
N ALA A 438 -0.80 21.87 -0.51
CA ALA A 438 -0.82 21.74 -1.97
C ALA A 438 -1.66 20.52 -2.41
N LEU A 439 -1.67 19.44 -1.61
CA LEU A 439 -2.49 18.26 -1.90
C LEU A 439 -3.97 18.57 -1.70
N ILE A 440 -4.29 19.22 -0.59
CA ILE A 440 -5.65 19.65 -0.28
C ILE A 440 -6.14 20.61 -1.36
N GLU A 441 -5.31 21.57 -1.79
CA GLU A 441 -5.63 22.50 -2.87
C GLU A 441 -5.94 21.79 -4.19
N ASP A 442 -5.10 20.84 -4.61
CA ASP A 442 -5.33 20.06 -5.83
C ASP A 442 -6.66 19.29 -5.75
N ILE A 443 -6.98 18.69 -4.58
CA ILE A 443 -8.26 17.99 -4.36
C ILE A 443 -9.46 18.93 -4.43
N ILE A 444 -9.39 20.08 -3.75
CA ILE A 444 -10.48 21.07 -3.72
C ILE A 444 -10.74 21.62 -5.13
N ARG A 445 -9.68 21.90 -5.90
CA ARG A 445 -9.81 22.37 -7.29
C ARG A 445 -10.52 21.34 -8.17
N VAL A 446 -10.17 20.07 -8.09
CA VAL A 446 -10.84 18.99 -8.85
C VAL A 446 -12.27 18.80 -8.39
N ALA A 447 -12.53 18.86 -7.08
CA ALA A 447 -13.88 18.84 -6.52
C ALA A 447 -14.73 20.00 -7.07
N ALA A 448 -14.14 21.19 -7.21
CA ALA A 448 -14.78 22.36 -7.81
C ALA A 448 -14.91 22.30 -9.35
N GLY A 449 -14.49 21.21 -9.99
CA GLY A 449 -14.66 20.98 -11.44
C GLY A 449 -13.42 21.22 -12.29
N ALA A 450 -12.27 21.50 -11.69
CA ALA A 450 -11.01 21.61 -12.43
C ALA A 450 -10.58 20.26 -13.01
N THR A 451 -9.94 20.29 -14.18
CA THR A 451 -9.31 19.14 -14.81
C THR A 451 -7.85 19.02 -14.42
N GLY A 452 -7.20 17.90 -14.75
CA GLY A 452 -5.76 17.77 -14.53
C GLY A 452 -4.93 18.76 -15.34
N GLU A 453 -5.43 19.21 -16.49
CA GLU A 453 -4.82 20.29 -17.29
C GLU A 453 -4.88 21.64 -16.56
N ASP A 454 -6.00 21.95 -15.90
CA ASP A 454 -6.14 23.17 -15.08
C ASP A 454 -5.22 23.16 -13.85
N LEU A 455 -4.87 21.98 -13.35
CA LEU A 455 -3.87 21.80 -12.28
C LEU A 455 -2.41 21.92 -12.78
N GLY A 456 -2.20 22.09 -14.09
CA GLY A 456 -0.87 22.13 -14.71
C GLY A 456 -0.29 20.76 -15.08
N GLY A 457 -1.10 19.70 -15.11
CA GLY A 457 -0.69 18.35 -15.51
C GLY A 457 0.17 17.62 -14.48
N ASP A 458 1.18 16.89 -14.95
CA ASP A 458 2.12 16.16 -14.10
C ASP A 458 3.01 17.13 -13.30
N ARG A 459 3.18 16.85 -12.01
CA ARG A 459 4.14 17.54 -11.14
C ARG A 459 5.06 16.52 -10.49
N VAL A 460 6.23 16.29 -11.09
CA VAL A 460 7.17 15.25 -10.66
C VAL A 460 8.51 15.88 -10.28
N TYR A 461 8.98 15.56 -9.07
CA TYR A 461 10.29 15.96 -8.53
C TYR A 461 11.29 14.81 -8.50
N SER A 462 10.80 13.57 -8.44
CA SER A 462 11.62 12.36 -8.39
C SER A 462 12.12 11.92 -9.77
N ASP A 463 13.11 11.02 -9.81
CA ASP A 463 13.61 10.41 -11.04
C ASP A 463 12.72 9.24 -11.53
N ILE A 464 11.45 9.19 -11.10
CA ILE A 464 10.49 8.13 -11.42
C ILE A 464 10.38 7.79 -12.91
N PHE A 465 10.45 8.80 -13.78
CA PHE A 465 10.42 8.56 -15.22
C PHE A 465 11.66 7.78 -15.69
N LYS A 466 12.86 8.13 -15.20
CA LYS A 466 14.10 7.40 -15.50
C LYS A 466 14.08 5.99 -14.92
N TRP A 467 13.57 5.83 -13.70
CA TRP A 467 13.45 4.50 -13.07
C TRP A 467 12.47 3.62 -13.84
N SER A 468 11.38 4.19 -14.34
CA SER A 468 10.40 3.45 -15.13
C SER A 468 11.00 2.91 -16.44
N GLU A 469 11.91 3.64 -17.07
CA GLU A 469 12.57 3.21 -18.31
C GLU A 469 13.44 1.97 -18.12
N LYS A 470 14.01 1.77 -16.93
CA LYS A 470 14.80 0.57 -16.60
C LYS A 470 13.96 -0.71 -16.50
N ILE A 471 12.64 -0.59 -16.41
CA ILE A 471 11.74 -1.73 -16.23
C ILE A 471 11.23 -2.21 -17.58
N ASN A 472 11.62 -3.44 -17.93
CA ASN A 472 11.22 -4.09 -19.17
C ASN A 472 9.94 -4.91 -18.97
N LEU A 473 8.80 -4.22 -19.03
CA LEU A 473 7.49 -4.86 -19.15
C LEU A 473 7.18 -5.09 -20.62
N LYS A 474 6.87 -6.34 -20.99
CA LYS A 474 6.27 -6.65 -22.29
C LYS A 474 4.83 -6.16 -22.25
N LEU A 475 4.60 -4.97 -22.80
CA LEU A 475 3.27 -4.34 -22.91
C LEU A 475 2.62 -4.69 -24.23
#